data_AF-A0A161XYD2-F1
#
_entry.id   AF-A0A161XYD2-F1
#
_cell.length_a   1.000
_cell.length_b   1.000
_cell.length_c   1.000
_cell.angle_alpha   90.00
_cell.angle_beta   90.00
_cell.angle_gamma   90.00
#
_symmetry.space_group_name_H-M   'P 1'
#
loop_
_entity.id
_entity.type
_entity.pdbx_description
1 polymer ?
#
loop_
_entity_poly.entity_id
_entity_poly.type
_entity_poly.pdbx_seq_one_letter_code
_entity_poly.pdbx_strand_id
1 'polypeptide(L)'
;MSGFYYNGFDIHQMLIYLGEYCETLKIEKAGDSWVVYTNSEEHGEFEFNGSLCRGIMFAFRPFLQRAELERKTNLDKLALIKVR
;
A
#
# COMPACT_ATOMS: atom_id res chain seq x y z
N MET A 1 11.59 17.06 -4.06
CA MET A 1 10.66 16.57 -3.03
C MET A 1 11.02 15.12 -2.75
N SER A 2 11.38 14.77 -1.51
CA SER A 2 11.62 13.38 -1.13
C SER A 2 10.28 12.65 -1.00
N GLY A 3 10.01 11.69 -1.88
CA GLY A 3 8.86 10.80 -1.74
C GLY A 3 8.98 9.93 -0.48
N PHE A 4 7.85 9.54 0.11
CA PHE A 4 7.85 8.55 1.18
C PHE A 4 7.89 7.15 0.54
N TYR A 5 8.90 6.37 0.87
CA TYR A 5 9.12 5.02 0.35
C TYR A 5 9.15 3.99 1.48
N TYR A 6 8.54 2.84 1.22
CA TYR A 6 8.58 1.67 2.09
C TYR A 6 8.83 0.41 1.24
N ASN A 7 9.93 -0.30 1.48
CA ASN A 7 10.33 -1.50 0.73
C ASN A 7 10.27 -1.35 -0.80
N GLY A 8 10.73 -0.19 -1.29
CA GLY A 8 10.75 0.15 -2.71
C GLY A 8 9.37 0.46 -3.32
N PHE A 9 8.34 0.64 -2.49
CA PHE A 9 7.04 1.16 -2.89
C PHE A 9 6.90 2.60 -2.41
N ASP A 10 6.54 3.52 -3.30
CA ASP A 10 6.16 4.86 -2.90
C ASP A 10 4.73 4.90 -2.32
N ILE A 11 4.38 6.01 -1.68
CA ILE A 11 3.06 6.18 -1.05
C ILE A 11 1.88 6.07 -2.01
N HIS A 12 2.06 6.44 -3.27
CA HIS A 12 1.03 6.34 -4.28
C HIS A 12 0.79 4.89 -4.67
N GLN A 13 1.86 4.11 -4.85
CA GLN A 13 1.79 2.67 -5.08
C GLN A 13 1.13 1.94 -3.90
N MET A 14 1.46 2.32 -2.67
CA MET A 14 0.83 1.75 -1.47
C MET A 14 -0.68 2.05 -1.44
N LEU A 15 -1.08 3.28 -1.76
CA LEU A 15 -2.50 3.66 -1.80
C LEU A 15 -3.28 2.91 -2.90
N ILE A 16 -2.67 2.68 -4.07
CA ILE A 16 -3.27 1.86 -5.12
C ILE A 16 -3.54 0.45 -4.59
N TYR A 17 -2.55 -0.19 -3.96
CA TYR A 17 -2.73 -1.53 -3.38
C TYR A 17 -3.86 -1.57 -2.35
N LEU A 18 -3.91 -0.59 -1.45
CA LEU A 18 -4.99 -0.52 -0.47
C LEU A 18 -6.36 -0.33 -1.13
N GLY A 19 -6.45 0.48 -2.18
CA GLY A 19 -7.69 0.66 -2.95
C GLY A 19 -8.12 -0.57 -3.74
N GLU A 20 -7.18 -1.41 -4.16
CA GLU A 20 -7.47 -2.64 -4.91
C GLU A 20 -7.82 -3.83 -4.01
N TYR A 21 -7.19 -3.94 -2.85
CA TYR A 21 -7.25 -5.15 -2.01
C TYR A 21 -7.98 -4.97 -0.68
N CYS A 22 -8.30 -3.74 -0.26
CA CYS A 22 -9.18 -3.52 0.87
C CYS A 22 -10.63 -3.38 0.40
N GLU A 23 -11.54 -4.06 1.10
CA GLU A 23 -12.98 -3.86 0.95
C GLU A 23 -13.39 -2.46 1.39
N THR A 24 -12.69 -1.92 2.39
CA THR A 24 -12.89 -0.55 2.87
C THR A 24 -11.55 0.11 3.10
N LEU A 25 -11.40 1.32 2.57
CA LEU A 25 -10.31 2.24 2.88
C LEU A 25 -10.93 3.59 3.25
N LYS A 26 -10.67 4.07 4.46
CA LYS A 26 -11.08 5.39 4.95
C LYS A 26 -9.87 6.14 5.45
N ILE A 27 -9.71 7.38 4.98
CA ILE A 27 -8.64 8.26 5.40
C ILE A 27 -9.29 9.59 5.78
N GLU A 28 -9.23 9.91 7.06
CA GLU A 28 -9.90 11.08 7.63
C GLU A 28 -8.90 11.94 8.40
N LYS A 29 -9.08 13.26 8.36
CA LYS A 29 -8.26 14.18 9.14
C LYS A 29 -8.95 14.45 10.49
N ALA A 30 -8.26 14.17 11.58
CA ALA A 30 -8.73 14.36 12.95
C ALA A 30 -7.83 15.37 13.66
N GLY A 31 -8.18 16.66 13.56
CA GLY A 31 -7.36 17.76 14.06
C GLY A 31 -6.02 17.85 13.31
N ASP A 32 -4.92 17.72 14.05
CA ASP A 32 -3.55 17.71 13.50
C ASP A 32 -3.07 16.31 13.07
N SER A 33 -3.89 15.28 13.33
CA SER A 33 -3.61 13.88 13.00
C SER A 33 -4.47 13.37 11.84
N TRP A 34 -4.12 12.19 11.35
CA TRP A 34 -4.87 11.42 10.38
C TRP A 34 -5.33 10.10 11.00
N VAL A 35 -6.54 9.70 10.66
CA VAL A 35 -7.08 8.37 10.93
C VAL A 35 -7.10 7.60 9.62
N VAL A 36 -6.43 6.45 9.60
CA VAL A 36 -6.44 5.52 8.47
C VAL A 36 -7.12 4.24 8.96
N TYR A 37 -8.25 3.90 8.35
CA TYR A 37 -8.96 2.66 8.61
C TYR A 37 -8.99 1.82 7.32
N THR A 38 -8.68 0.53 7.46
CA THR A 38 -8.81 -0.44 6.38
C THR A 38 -9.53 -1.69 6.85
N ASN A 39 -10.34 -2.27 5.99
CA ASN A 39 -10.87 -3.62 6.15
C ASN A 39 -10.57 -4.44 4.90
N SER A 40 -10.07 -5.66 5.06
CA SER A 40 -9.76 -6.58 3.97
C SER A 40 -9.88 -8.02 4.44
N GLU A 41 -10.13 -8.94 3.52
CA GLU A 41 -10.16 -10.38 3.83
C GLU A 41 -8.81 -10.88 4.41
N GLU A 42 -7.69 -10.38 3.90
CA GLU A 42 -6.34 -10.84 4.29
C GLU A 42 -5.90 -10.34 5.67
N HIS A 43 -6.33 -9.14 6.07
CA HIS A 43 -5.85 -8.49 7.29
C HIS A 43 -6.94 -8.21 8.35
N GLY A 44 -8.21 -8.37 7.99
CA GLY A 44 -9.33 -7.92 8.81
C GLY A 44 -9.35 -6.39 8.95
N GLU A 45 -9.94 -5.93 10.04
CA GLU A 45 -10.03 -4.51 10.38
C GLU A 45 -8.72 -4.00 10.98
N PHE A 46 -8.30 -2.83 10.51
CA PHE A 46 -7.14 -2.11 11.00
C PHE A 46 -7.47 -0.62 11.11
N GLU A 47 -7.07 0.00 12.22
CA GLU A 47 -7.17 1.45 12.43
C GLU A 47 -5.85 2.01 12.95
N PHE A 48 -5.44 3.15 12.41
CA PHE A 48 -4.29 3.91 12.86
C PHE A 48 -4.60 5.39 13.01
N ASN A 49 -4.22 5.97 14.15
CA ASN A 49 -4.28 7.40 14.40
C ASN A 49 -2.86 7.99 14.51
N GLY A 50 -2.54 8.97 13.67
CA GLY A 50 -1.29 9.70 13.71
C GLY A 50 -0.87 10.29 12.36
N SER A 51 0.37 10.03 11.95
CA SER A 51 0.88 10.49 10.64
C SER A 51 0.25 9.70 9.49
N LEU A 52 -0.23 10.40 8.47
CA LEU A 52 -0.78 9.81 7.24
C LEU A 52 0.17 8.78 6.62
N CYS A 53 1.44 9.14 6.42
CA CYS A 53 2.42 8.26 5.79
C CYS A 53 2.66 6.99 6.61
N ARG A 54 2.69 7.09 7.95
CA ARG A 54 2.81 5.91 8.82
C ARG A 54 1.55 5.05 8.77
N GLY A 55 0.37 5.66 8.76
CA GLY A 55 -0.90 4.95 8.65
C GLY A 55 -0.98 4.13 7.36
N ILE A 56 -0.65 4.75 6.22
CA ILE A 56 -0.60 4.06 4.93
C ILE A 56 0.44 2.94 4.94
N MET A 57 1.65 3.20 5.47
CA MET A 57 2.69 2.18 5.58
C MET A 57 2.25 0.97 6.41
N PHE A 58 1.59 1.20 7.54
CA PHE A 58 1.12 0.12 8.41
C PHE A 58 -0.04 -0.66 7.79
N ALA A 59 -1.01 0.04 7.19
CA ALA A 59 -2.11 -0.59 6.46
C ALA A 59 -1.59 -1.42 5.27
N PHE A 60 -0.53 -0.98 4.59
CA PHE A 60 0.05 -1.67 3.44
C PHE A 60 0.91 -2.88 3.82
N ARG A 61 1.53 -2.89 5.01
CA ARG A 61 2.48 -3.92 5.45
C ARG A 61 2.00 -5.39 5.26
N PRO A 62 0.73 -5.75 5.52
CA PRO A 62 0.22 -7.10 5.30
C PRO A 62 0.34 -7.55 3.83
N PHE A 63 0.10 -6.62 2.90
CA PHE A 63 0.14 -6.89 1.46
C PHE A 63 1.55 -6.89 0.87
N LEU A 64 2.58 -6.63 1.68
CA LEU A 64 3.95 -6.45 1.20
C LEU A 64 4.47 -7.68 0.43
N GLN A 65 4.27 -8.88 0.96
CA GLN A 65 4.72 -10.11 0.30
C GLN A 65 4.05 -10.29 -1.07
N ARG A 66 2.74 -10.05 -1.14
CA ARG A 66 1.98 -10.09 -2.39
C ARG A 66 2.52 -9.06 -3.37
N ALA A 67 2.68 -7.82 -2.92
CA ALA A 67 3.16 -6.73 -3.76
C ALA A 67 4.56 -6.98 -4.32
N GLU A 68 5.46 -7.56 -3.51
CA GLU A 68 6.80 -7.96 -3.95
C GLU A 68 6.76 -9.05 -5.03
N LEU A 69 5.90 -10.05 -4.85
CA LEU A 69 5.74 -11.14 -5.82
C LEU A 69 5.16 -10.66 -7.15
N GLU A 70 4.14 -9.79 -7.10
CA GLU A 70 3.52 -9.21 -8.29
C GLU A 70 4.49 -8.31 -9.06
N ARG A 71 5.24 -7.46 -8.34
CA ARG A 71 6.28 -6.62 -8.92
C ARG A 71 7.34 -7.47 -9.63
N LYS A 72 7.80 -8.55 -9.02
CA LYS A 72 8.76 -9.48 -9.64
C LYS A 72 8.18 -10.13 -10.90
N THR A 73 6.95 -10.66 -10.80
CA THR A 73 6.28 -11.32 -11.92
C THR A 73 6.06 -10.38 -13.11
N ASN A 74 5.71 -9.12 -12.86
CA ASN A 74 5.52 -8.12 -13.91
C ASN A 74 6.84 -7.75 -14.58
N LEU A 75 7.95 -7.66 -13.83
CA LEU A 75 9.27 -7.45 -14.40
C LEU A 75 9.70 -8.63 -15.29
N ASP A 76 9.46 -9.86 -14.87
CA ASP A 76 9.78 -11.06 -15.67
C ASP A 76 8.99 -11.08 -16.98
N LYS A 77 7.70 -10.71 -16.95
CA LYS A 77 6.87 -10.56 -18.16
C LYS A 77 7.42 -9.49 -19.11
N LEU A 78 7.84 -8.34 -18.59
CA LEU A 78 8.42 -7.27 -19.41
C LEU A 78 9.77 -7.69 -20.02
N ALA A 79 10.58 -8.47 -19.31
CA ALA A 79 11.82 -9.01 -19.82
C ALA A 79 11.58 -9.94 -21.02
N LEU A 80 10.55 -10.79 -20.97
CA LEU A 80 10.18 -11.68 -22.08
C LEU A 80 9.74 -10.93 -23.35
N ILE A 81 9.12 -9.76 -23.21
CA ILE A 81 8.71 -8.94 -24.37
C ILE A 81 9.91 -8.33 -25.09
N LYS A 82 10.99 -8.00 -24.37
CA LYS A 82 12.19 -7.35 -24.95
C LYS A 82 13.11 -8.32 -25.72
N VAL A 83 12.86 -9.62 -25.67
CA VAL A 83 13.67 -10.67 -26.34
C VAL A 83 12.99 -11.20 -27.62
N ARG A 84 11.93 -10.54 -28.10
CA ARG A 84 11.32 -10.78 -29.41
C ARG A 84 11.57 -9.61 -30.34
#